data_AF-A0A0R2L4B2-F1
#
_entry.id   AF-A0A0R2L4B2-F1
#
_cell.length_a   1.000
_cell.length_b   1.000
_cell.length_c   1.000
_cell.angle_alpha   90.00
_cell.angle_beta   90.00
_cell.angle_gamma   90.00
#
_symmetry.space_group_name_H-M   'P 1'
#
loop_
_entity.id
_entity.type
_entity.pdbx_description
1 polymer ?
#
loop_
_entity_poly.entity_id
_entity_poly.type
_entity_poly.pdbx_seq_one_letter_code
_entity_poly.pdbx_strand_id
1 'polypeptide(L)' 'MGRKLMIVQPINSEMDPVRTEEVAADTVGAGIGELVLLVRGAGARKTQNEGTHTRDVVDSAIVGIIDRFDK' A
#
# COMPACT_ATOMS: atom_id res chain seq x y z
N MET A 1 -7.24 -15.99 7.95
CA MET A 1 -7.44 -14.55 8.21
C MET A 1 -7.44 -13.82 6.88
N GLY A 2 -8.47 -13.03 6.59
CA GLY A 2 -8.55 -12.26 5.35
C GLY A 2 -7.65 -11.02 5.38
N ARG A 3 -7.32 -10.48 4.20
CA ARG A 3 -6.63 -9.20 4.07
C ARG A 3 -7.63 -8.13 3.69
N LYS A 4 -7.50 -6.95 4.31
CA LYS A 4 -8.19 -5.76 3.85
C LYS A 4 -7.52 -5.32 2.54
N LEU A 5 -8.33 -5.12 1.50
CA LEU A 5 -7.87 -4.68 0.19
C LEU A 5 -8.44 -3.30 -0.09
N MET A 6 -7.63 -2.42 -0.64
CA MET A 6 -7.98 -1.03 -0.92
C MET A 6 -7.68 -0.72 -2.39
N ILE A 7 -8.57 0.01 -3.05
CA ILE A 7 -8.26 0.66 -4.33
C ILE A 7 -7.43 1.90 -4.01
N VAL A 8 -6.29 2.04 -4.67
CA VAL A 8 -5.38 3.17 -4.49
C VAL A 8 -5.09 3.83 -5.83
N GLN A 9 -5.01 5.16 -5.84
CA GLN A 9 -4.66 5.97 -7.00
C GLN A 9 -3.23 6.52 -6.81
N PRO A 10 -2.24 6.07 -7.60
CA PRO A 10 -0.91 6.65 -7.55
C PRO A 10 -0.93 8.11 -8.01
N ILE A 11 -0.30 8.98 -7.23
CA ILE A 11 -0.20 10.42 -7.49
C ILE A 11 1.25 10.91 -7.55
N ASN A 12 1.49 12.05 -8.19
CA ASN A 12 2.78 12.74 -8.15
C ASN A 12 2.86 13.74 -6.98
N SER A 13 3.95 14.50 -6.93
CA SER A 13 4.15 15.56 -5.93
C SER A 13 3.22 16.77 -6.06
N GLU A 14 2.45 16.88 -7.14
CA GLU A 14 1.39 17.89 -7.31
C GLU A 14 0.01 17.37 -6.89
N MET A 15 -0.07 16.15 -6.34
CA MET A 15 -1.32 15.42 -6.07
C MET A 15 -2.12 15.01 -7.32
N ASP A 16 -1.53 15.11 -8.51
CA ASP A 16 -2.18 14.67 -9.75
C ASP A 16 -2.04 13.15 -9.92
N PRO A 17 -3.09 12.45 -10.39
CA PRO A 17 -3.02 11.04 -10.78
C PRO A 17 -1.97 10.80 -11.87
N VAL A 18 -1.09 9.81 -11.69
CA VAL A 18 -0.03 9.51 -12.68
C VAL A 18 -0.04 8.08 -13.23
N ARG A 19 -0.98 7.23 -12.79
CA ARG A 19 -1.15 5.83 -13.23
C ARG A 19 -2.60 5.39 -13.14
N THR A 20 -2.90 4.18 -13.61
CA THR A 20 -4.17 3.52 -13.29
C THR A 20 -4.26 3.20 -11.81
N GLU A 21 -5.49 3.14 -11.31
CA GLU A 21 -5.77 2.59 -9.99
C GLU A 21 -5.28 1.15 -9.87
N GLU A 22 -4.87 0.76 -8.67
CA GLU A 22 -4.45 -0.60 -8.36
C GLU A 22 -5.05 -1.06 -7.02
N VAL A 23 -5.05 -2.37 -6.79
CA VAL A 23 -5.49 -2.95 -5.52
C VAL A 23 -4.28 -3.23 -4.66
N ALA A 24 -4.27 -2.68 -3.45
CA ALA A 24 -3.20 -2.89 -2.48
C ALA A 24 -3.73 -3.60 -1.23
N ALA A 25 -2.93 -4.49 -0.66
CA ALA A 25 -3.20 -5.03 0.67
C ALA A 25 -2.92 -3.96 1.73
N ASP A 26 -3.89 -3.71 2.60
CA ASP A 26 -3.72 -2.80 3.73
C ASP A 26 -3.12 -3.55 4.92
N THR A 27 -1.89 -3.20 5.28
CA THR A 27 -1.20 -3.78 6.44
C THR A 27 -1.11 -2.84 7.64
N VAL A 28 -1.65 -1.61 7.52
CA VAL A 28 -1.51 -0.57 8.54
C VAL A 28 -2.84 -0.04 9.06
N GLY A 29 -3.95 -0.33 8.37
CA GLY A 29 -5.29 0.10 8.76
C GLY A 29 -5.71 1.44 8.13
N ALA A 30 -5.27 1.74 6.92
CA ALA A 30 -5.55 3.01 6.24
C ALA A 30 -7.05 3.28 6.00
N GLY A 31 -7.48 4.51 6.22
CA GLY A 31 -8.80 5.04 5.90
C GLY A 31 -8.97 5.43 4.43
N ILE A 32 -10.22 5.58 4.00
CA ILE A 32 -10.53 6.14 2.67
C ILE A 32 -10.16 7.63 2.65
N GLY A 33 -9.45 8.05 1.61
CA GLY A 33 -9.02 9.44 1.44
C GLY A 33 -7.68 9.78 2.10
N GLU A 34 -7.08 8.84 2.83
CA GLU A 34 -5.73 9.03 3.38
C GLU A 34 -4.66 8.97 2.29
N LEU A 35 -3.63 9.80 2.45
CA LEU A 35 -2.42 9.70 1.66
C LEU A 35 -1.56 8.56 2.22
N VAL A 36 -1.13 7.64 1.36
CA VAL A 36 -0.47 6.40 1.80
C VAL A 36 0.82 6.13 1.03
N LEU A 37 1.76 5.44 1.68
CA LEU A 37 2.97 4.92 1.06
C LEU A 37 2.73 3.50 0.55
N LEU A 38 2.97 3.31 -0.75
CA LEU A 38 2.82 2.03 -1.44
C LEU A 38 4.18 1.37 -1.71
N VAL A 39 4.27 0.07 -1.47
CA VAL A 39 5.37 -0.77 -1.94
C VAL A 39 4.84 -1.75 -2.97
N ARG A 40 5.58 -1.91 -4.07
CA ARG A 40 5.25 -2.85 -5.16
C ARG A 40 6.26 -3.97 -5.29
N GLY A 41 5.86 -5.06 -5.94
CA GLY A 41 6.70 -6.19 -6.27
C GLY A 41 7.16 -6.98 -5.04
N ALA A 42 8.39 -7.49 -5.07
CA ALA A 42 8.89 -8.40 -4.04
C ALA A 42 8.89 -7.82 -2.62
N GLY A 43 8.96 -6.49 -2.48
CA GLY A 43 8.89 -5.80 -1.19
C GLY A 43 7.51 -5.90 -0.54
N ALA A 44 6.43 -5.97 -1.34
CA ALA A 44 5.06 -6.03 -0.84
C ALA A 44 4.75 -7.32 -0.08
N ARG A 45 5.52 -8.39 -0.32
CA ARG A 45 5.42 -9.68 0.40
C ARG A 45 5.99 -9.65 1.82
N LYS A 46 6.81 -8.65 2.14
CA LYS A 46 7.54 -8.55 3.41
C LYS A 46 6.84 -7.65 4.43
N THR A 47 5.66 -7.14 4.11
CA THR A 47 4.97 -6.12 4.90
C THR A 47 4.26 -6.66 6.14
N GLN A 48 4.22 -7.99 6.31
CA GLN A 48 3.72 -8.62 7.53
C GLN A 48 4.86 -9.37 8.25
N ASN A 49 5.03 -9.06 9.55
CA ASN A 49 6.06 -9.65 10.40
C ASN A 49 5.88 -11.17 10.54
N GLU A 50 6.97 -11.86 10.21
CA GLU A 50 7.60 -12.96 10.94
C GLU A 50 6.68 -14.00 11.61
N GLY A 51 6.57 -15.17 10.98
CA GLY A 51 6.11 -16.35 11.70
C GLY A 51 5.79 -17.54 10.80
N THR A 52 5.57 -17.31 9.52
CA THR A 52 5.24 -18.39 8.59
C THR A 52 5.96 -18.17 7.28
N HIS A 53 6.52 -19.25 6.73
CA HIS A 53 7.01 -19.36 5.35
C HIS A 53 5.86 -19.21 4.33
N THR A 54 4.99 -18.23 4.55
CA THR A 54 3.84 -17.97 3.71
C THR A 54 4.39 -17.35 2.45
N ARG A 55 4.27 -18.10 1.35
CA ARG A 55 4.50 -17.61 0.00
C ARG A 55 3.39 -16.62 -0.31
N ASP A 56 3.52 -15.43 0.25
CA ASP A 56 2.62 -14.35 -0.07
C ASP A 56 2.77 -14.01 -1.55
N VAL A 57 1.66 -13.74 -2.22
CA VAL A 57 1.63 -13.34 -3.64
C VAL A 57 1.19 -11.89 -3.82
N VAL A 58 1.05 -11.15 -2.72
CA VAL A 58 0.79 -9.71 -2.75
C VAL A 58 1.96 -9.00 -3.45
N ASP A 59 1.62 -8.21 -4.46
CA ASP A 59 2.51 -7.42 -5.28
C ASP A 59 2.29 -5.90 -5.13
N SER A 60 1.29 -5.48 -4.37
CA SER A 60 1.10 -4.09 -3.90
C SER A 60 0.57 -4.05 -2.47
N ALA A 61 1.19 -3.25 -1.61
CA ALA A 61 0.82 -3.12 -0.21
C ALA A 61 0.95 -1.69 0.29
N ILE A 62 -0.01 -1.27 1.13
CA ILE A 62 0.05 -0.03 1.90
C ILE A 62 0.91 -0.30 3.13
N VAL A 63 2.05 0.37 3.23
CA VAL A 63 3.03 0.17 4.31
C VAL A 63 3.09 1.32 5.31
N GLY A 64 2.36 2.40 5.05
CA GLY A 64 2.30 3.56 5.94
C GLY A 64 1.25 4.57 5.49
N ILE A 65 0.77 5.34 6.46
CA ILE A 65 -0.07 6.52 6.25
C ILE A 65 0.86 7.73 6.32
N ILE A 66 0.68 8.69 5.41
CA ILE A 66 1.51 9.88 5.31
C ILE A 66 0.83 11.00 6.11
N ASP A 67 1.44 11.37 7.24
CA ASP A 67 0.94 12.49 8.07
C ASP A 67 1.13 13.85 7.39
N ARG A 68 2.26 14.02 6.68
CA ARG A 68 2.62 15.27 6.00
C ARG A 68 3.50 15.00 4.79
N PHE A 69 3.22 15.72 3.71
CA PHE A 69 4.07 15.78 2.51
C PHE A 69 4.52 17.24 2.33
N ASP A 70 5.81 17.48 2.50
CA ASP A 70 6.45 18.77 2.22
C ASP A 70 7.26 18.64 0.93
N LYS A 71 6.98 19.54 -0.02
CA LYS A 71 7.64 19.58 -1.32
C LYS A 71 8.94 20.38 -1.28
#